data_AF-A0A7J9PU69-F1
#
_entry.id   AF-A0A7J9PU69-F1
#
_cell.length_a   1.000
_cell.length_b   1.000
_cell.length_c   1.000
_cell.angle_alpha   90.00
_cell.angle_beta   90.00
_cell.angle_gamma   90.00
#
_symmetry.space_group_name_H-M   'P 1'
#
loop_
_entity.id
_entity.type
_entity.pdbx_description
1 polymer ?
#
loop_
_entity_poly.entity_id
_entity_poly.type
_entity_poly.pdbx_seq_one_letter_code
_entity_poly.pdbx_strand_id
1 'polypeptide(L)'
;MRNLEKINELLEIFGHFDVNFAKNMEEKIDTQYFVLENLKNSMKNDEMFIKLVILNSIVSYQLCTTGERWWDEFSIYWSKNAVDNEKLGESYVKFLENSKGNRRLLNVKIKRIEKVAPFLENLNLLDFKTYYLDMEKLLENLSKNLNSKKDSKTIVFAVKMFGYASRIVFDEFFPYPMDIEIPKDSRIEKYTLKFTDENPIKFWNEVSKTTKIPPLHIDSIIWPVLGRNFDFKTCENKLGENFRYLLKLTEL
;
A
#
# COMPACT_ATOMS: atom_id res chain seq x y z
N MET A 1 12.35 -18.69 18.04
CA MET A 1 13.34 -18.15 18.98
C MET A 1 13.67 -16.72 18.56
N ARG A 2 13.60 -15.75 19.48
CA ARG A 2 13.94 -14.34 19.19
C ARG A 2 15.46 -14.14 19.17
N ASN A 3 15.97 -13.52 18.12
CA ASN A 3 17.32 -12.98 18.08
C ASN A 3 17.33 -11.57 18.69
N LEU A 4 17.51 -11.48 20.01
CA LEU A 4 17.41 -10.22 20.74
C LEU A 4 18.44 -9.18 20.30
N GLU A 5 19.63 -9.59 19.89
CA GLU A 5 20.67 -8.70 19.37
C GLU A 5 20.20 -7.99 18.10
N LYS A 6 19.76 -8.75 17.09
CA LYS A 6 19.22 -8.18 15.84
C LYS A 6 17.94 -7.35 16.06
N ILE A 7 17.10 -7.74 17.02
CA ILE A 7 15.89 -6.97 17.36
C ILE A 7 16.27 -5.62 17.98
N ASN A 8 17.25 -5.59 18.87
CA ASN A 8 17.72 -4.33 19.47
C ASN A 8 18.36 -3.42 18.42
N GLU A 9 19.14 -3.96 17.50
CA GLU A 9 19.72 -3.21 16.39
C GLU A 9 18.64 -2.65 15.45
N LEU A 10 17.61 -3.46 15.13
CA LEU A 10 16.44 -3.00 14.38
C LEU A 10 15.73 -1.84 15.09
N LEU A 11 15.51 -1.95 16.39
CA LEU A 11 14.84 -0.90 17.18
C LEU A 11 15.69 0.37 17.29
N GLU A 12 17.02 0.25 17.39
CA GLU A 12 17.94 1.39 17.36
C GLU A 12 17.84 2.13 16.02
N ILE A 13 17.88 1.38 14.90
CA ILE A 13 17.72 1.95 13.55
C ILE A 13 16.38 2.65 13.39
N PHE A 14 15.28 1.99 13.76
CA PHE A 14 13.95 2.61 13.67
C PHE A 14 13.77 3.77 14.66
N GLY A 15 14.56 3.84 15.73
CA GLY A 15 14.61 4.98 16.64
C GLY A 15 15.10 6.28 15.98
N HIS A 16 15.76 6.19 14.82
CA HIS A 16 16.15 7.34 14.00
C HIS A 16 15.11 7.73 12.94
N PHE A 17 14.02 6.97 12.82
CA PHE A 17 12.93 7.24 11.90
C PHE A 17 11.72 7.80 12.63
N ASP A 18 10.93 8.58 11.91
CA ASP A 18 9.63 9.06 12.36
C ASP A 18 8.61 8.91 11.22
N VAL A 19 7.37 9.33 11.48
CA VAL A 19 6.30 9.30 10.49
C VAL A 19 6.62 10.18 9.27
N ASN A 20 7.34 11.30 9.44
CA ASN A 20 7.75 12.14 8.33
C ASN A 20 8.81 11.47 7.44
N PHE A 21 9.71 10.70 8.03
CA PHE A 21 10.65 9.88 7.29
C PHE A 21 9.93 8.84 6.46
N ALA A 22 8.95 8.13 7.05
CA ALA A 22 8.10 7.21 6.30
C ALA A 22 7.34 7.92 5.16
N LYS A 23 6.75 9.09 5.42
CA LYS A 23 6.12 9.94 4.39
C LYS A 23 7.08 10.26 3.23
N ASN A 24 8.33 10.63 3.54
CA ASN A 24 9.35 10.89 2.52
C ASN A 24 9.71 9.62 1.72
N MET A 25 9.79 8.45 2.37
CA MET A 25 9.97 7.17 1.67
C MET A 25 8.83 6.94 0.68
N GLU A 26 7.59 7.17 1.09
CA GLU A 26 6.41 7.01 0.25
C GLU A 26 6.43 7.97 -0.94
N GLU A 27 6.62 9.25 -0.69
CA GLU A 27 6.48 10.29 -1.72
C GLU A 27 7.69 10.45 -2.63
N LYS A 28 8.88 10.03 -2.20
CA LYS A 28 10.12 10.28 -2.94
C LYS A 28 10.80 9.02 -3.44
N ILE A 29 10.43 7.85 -2.93
CA ILE A 29 11.09 6.58 -3.25
C ILE A 29 10.09 5.55 -3.77
N ASP A 30 8.89 5.47 -3.21
CA ASP A 30 7.92 4.43 -3.60
C ASP A 30 7.41 4.63 -5.02
N THR A 31 7.82 3.73 -5.91
CA THR A 31 7.37 3.70 -7.31
C THR A 31 5.86 3.64 -7.47
N GLN A 32 5.13 3.03 -6.53
CA GLN A 32 3.67 2.94 -6.60
C GLN A 32 3.04 4.31 -6.35
N TYR A 33 3.63 5.13 -5.47
CA TYR A 33 3.17 6.51 -5.24
C TYR A 33 3.32 7.36 -6.51
N PHE A 34 4.50 7.31 -7.15
CA PHE A 34 4.76 8.03 -8.41
C PHE A 34 3.81 7.63 -9.54
N VAL A 35 3.52 6.33 -9.66
CA VAL A 35 2.58 5.81 -10.64
C VAL A 35 1.17 6.37 -10.42
N LEU A 36 0.77 6.52 -9.15
CA LEU A 36 -0.51 7.12 -8.78
C LEU A 36 -0.57 8.63 -9.04
N GLU A 37 0.51 9.37 -8.77
CA GLU A 37 0.58 10.80 -9.11
C GLU A 37 0.44 11.02 -10.62
N ASN A 38 1.15 10.21 -11.41
CA ASN A 38 1.06 10.26 -12.87
C ASN A 38 -0.36 9.95 -13.36
N LEU A 39 -1.02 8.95 -12.77
CA LEU A 39 -2.39 8.63 -13.11
C LEU A 39 -3.33 9.80 -12.75
N LYS A 40 -3.24 10.33 -11.53
CA LYS A 40 -4.08 11.45 -11.10
C LYS A 40 -3.93 12.65 -12.01
N ASN A 41 -2.70 13.01 -12.40
CA ASN A 41 -2.44 14.14 -13.29
C ASN A 41 -3.03 13.96 -14.70
N SER A 42 -3.26 12.72 -15.12
CA SER A 42 -3.92 12.41 -16.40
C SER A 42 -5.45 12.34 -16.30
N MET A 43 -5.99 12.20 -15.09
CA MET A 43 -7.44 12.09 -14.84
C MET A 43 -8.02 13.43 -14.40
N LYS A 44 -9.24 13.74 -14.86
CA LYS A 44 -9.98 14.95 -14.41
C LYS A 44 -10.92 14.69 -13.24
N ASN A 45 -11.10 13.42 -12.86
CA ASN A 45 -12.09 13.00 -11.88
C ASN A 45 -11.38 12.31 -10.69
N ASP A 46 -11.20 13.09 -9.62
CA ASP A 46 -10.53 12.65 -8.39
C ASP A 46 -11.27 11.51 -7.68
N GLU A 47 -12.60 11.56 -7.67
CA GLU A 47 -13.44 10.50 -7.08
C GLU A 47 -13.21 9.16 -7.79
N MET A 48 -13.19 9.20 -9.13
CA MET A 48 -12.96 8.02 -9.94
C MET A 48 -11.54 7.47 -9.78
N PHE A 49 -10.56 8.36 -9.68
CA PHE A 49 -9.18 7.97 -9.38
C PHE A 49 -9.09 7.17 -8.07
N ILE A 50 -9.69 7.66 -6.97
CA ILE A 50 -9.69 6.95 -5.69
C ILE A 50 -10.39 5.58 -5.81
N LYS A 51 -11.56 5.52 -6.45
CA LYS A 51 -12.32 4.28 -6.68
C LYS A 51 -11.48 3.23 -7.40
N LEU A 52 -10.82 3.63 -8.49
CA LEU A 52 -9.95 2.74 -9.27
C LEU A 52 -8.75 2.24 -8.46
N VAL A 53 -8.13 3.08 -7.63
CA VAL A 53 -7.02 2.68 -6.76
C VAL A 53 -7.46 1.63 -5.75
N ILE A 54 -8.63 1.79 -5.13
CA ILE A 54 -9.19 0.80 -4.19
C ILE A 54 -9.43 -0.53 -4.92
N LEU A 55 -10.11 -0.50 -6.07
CA LEU A 55 -10.36 -1.70 -6.87
C LEU A 55 -9.07 -2.41 -7.30
N ASN A 56 -8.06 -1.65 -7.71
CA ASN A 56 -6.77 -2.20 -8.08
C ASN A 56 -6.09 -2.90 -6.90
N SER A 57 -6.14 -2.29 -5.73
CA SER A 57 -5.49 -2.82 -4.54
C SER A 57 -6.11 -4.13 -4.08
N ILE A 58 -7.44 -4.26 -4.10
CA ILE A 58 -8.12 -5.48 -3.64
C ILE A 58 -7.89 -6.70 -4.54
N VAL A 59 -7.38 -6.50 -5.76
CA VAL A 59 -7.00 -7.56 -6.71
C VAL A 59 -5.49 -7.68 -6.93
N SER A 60 -4.67 -6.86 -6.24
CA SER A 60 -3.21 -6.84 -6.37
C SER A 60 -2.54 -7.98 -5.57
N TYR A 61 -2.84 -9.23 -5.93
CA TYR A 61 -2.23 -10.41 -5.31
C TYR A 61 -2.07 -11.54 -6.33
N GLN A 62 -1.06 -12.41 -6.11
CA GLN A 62 -0.78 -13.52 -7.04
C GLN A 62 -0.62 -13.00 -8.49
N LEU A 63 0.13 -11.92 -8.66
CA LEU A 63 0.38 -11.27 -9.94
C LEU A 63 1.22 -12.17 -10.86
N CYS A 64 1.07 -11.99 -12.17
CA CYS A 64 1.91 -12.61 -13.20
C CYS A 64 3.18 -11.78 -13.50
N THR A 65 3.30 -10.62 -12.86
CA THR A 65 4.42 -9.67 -12.98
C THR A 65 4.78 -9.11 -11.60
N THR A 66 5.73 -8.18 -11.53
CA THR A 66 6.06 -7.49 -10.27
C THR A 66 4.97 -6.47 -9.89
N GLY A 67 4.90 -6.09 -8.62
CA GLY A 67 3.88 -5.12 -8.18
C GLY A 67 4.01 -3.79 -8.91
N GLU A 68 5.24 -3.30 -9.07
CA GLU A 68 5.58 -2.06 -9.74
C GLU A 68 5.09 -2.06 -11.20
N ARG A 69 5.36 -3.13 -11.95
CA ARG A 69 4.89 -3.28 -13.34
C ARG A 69 3.37 -3.37 -13.45
N TRP A 70 2.71 -3.95 -12.46
CA TRP A 70 1.25 -4.04 -12.43
C TRP A 70 0.61 -2.66 -12.20
N TRP A 71 1.12 -1.90 -11.23
CA TRP A 71 0.65 -0.54 -10.98
C TRP A 71 0.90 0.37 -12.19
N ASP A 72 2.06 0.24 -12.85
CA ASP A 72 2.36 0.98 -14.08
C ASP A 72 1.37 0.64 -15.22
N GLU A 73 1.09 -0.65 -15.44
CA GLU A 73 0.07 -1.08 -16.40
C GLU A 73 -1.31 -0.49 -16.09
N PHE A 74 -1.71 -0.50 -14.81
CA PHE A 74 -2.95 0.12 -14.34
C PHE A 74 -3.00 1.62 -14.65
N SER A 75 -1.94 2.37 -14.35
CA SER A 75 -1.86 3.81 -14.63
C SER A 75 -1.89 4.12 -16.13
N ILE A 76 -1.13 3.38 -16.95
CA ILE A 76 -1.11 3.54 -18.41
C ILE A 76 -2.49 3.26 -19.02
N TYR A 77 -3.23 2.28 -18.49
CA TYR A 77 -4.56 1.97 -18.98
C TYR A 77 -5.54 3.11 -18.65
N TRP A 78 -5.65 3.50 -17.37
CA TRP A 78 -6.67 4.47 -16.94
C TRP A 78 -6.34 5.92 -17.30
N SER A 79 -5.08 6.24 -17.61
CA SER A 79 -4.71 7.54 -18.20
C SER A 79 -5.28 7.76 -19.61
N LYS A 80 -5.71 6.70 -20.29
CA LYS A 80 -6.21 6.73 -21.68
C LYS A 80 -7.67 6.34 -21.81
N ASN A 81 -8.28 5.82 -20.74
CA ASN A 81 -9.63 5.28 -20.76
C ASN A 81 -10.47 5.97 -19.69
N ALA A 82 -11.53 6.65 -20.11
CA ALA A 82 -12.54 7.17 -19.19
C ALA A 82 -13.38 6.01 -18.61
N VAL A 83 -13.89 6.21 -17.41
CA VAL A 83 -14.83 5.29 -16.76
C VAL A 83 -15.91 6.10 -16.07
N ASP A 84 -17.14 5.62 -16.23
CA ASP A 84 -18.33 6.17 -15.61
C ASP A 84 -18.63 5.40 -14.32
N ASN A 85 -19.19 6.10 -13.33
CA ASN A 85 -19.50 5.51 -12.03
C ASN A 85 -20.45 4.31 -12.15
N GLU A 86 -21.51 4.42 -12.94
CA GLU A 86 -22.52 3.36 -13.12
C GLU A 86 -21.95 2.05 -13.69
N LYS A 87 -20.79 2.10 -14.35
CA LYS A 87 -20.13 0.95 -14.98
C LYS A 87 -18.77 0.67 -14.36
N LEU A 88 -18.53 1.13 -13.13
CA LEU A 88 -17.23 1.01 -12.48
C LEU A 88 -16.77 -0.45 -12.42
N GLY A 89 -17.62 -1.34 -11.89
CA GLY A 89 -17.31 -2.77 -11.79
C GLY A 89 -17.04 -3.40 -13.14
N GLU A 90 -17.95 -3.22 -14.10
CA GLU A 90 -17.84 -3.79 -15.46
C GLU A 90 -16.59 -3.29 -16.20
N SER A 91 -16.31 -1.98 -16.13
CA SER A 91 -15.15 -1.37 -16.78
C SER A 91 -13.85 -1.89 -16.19
N TYR A 92 -13.82 -2.09 -14.87
CA TYR A 92 -12.66 -2.66 -14.19
C TYR A 92 -12.45 -4.14 -14.54
N VAL A 93 -13.52 -4.94 -14.58
CA VAL A 93 -13.46 -6.34 -15.01
C VAL A 93 -12.88 -6.43 -16.42
N LYS A 94 -13.38 -5.60 -17.36
CA LYS A 94 -12.87 -5.55 -18.73
C LYS A 94 -11.37 -5.20 -18.78
N PHE A 95 -10.91 -4.23 -17.97
CA PHE A 95 -9.48 -3.95 -17.84
C PHE A 95 -8.71 -5.20 -17.36
N LEU A 96 -9.19 -5.85 -16.30
CA LEU A 96 -8.50 -6.98 -15.69
C LEU A 96 -8.41 -8.18 -16.63
N GLU A 97 -9.47 -8.48 -17.39
CA GLU A 97 -9.51 -9.55 -18.39
C GLU A 97 -8.48 -9.36 -19.52
N ASN A 98 -8.23 -8.10 -19.89
CA ASN A 98 -7.28 -7.73 -20.94
C ASN A 98 -5.87 -7.42 -20.40
N SER A 99 -5.68 -7.45 -19.08
CA SER A 99 -4.39 -7.18 -18.45
C SER A 99 -3.35 -8.26 -18.74
N LYS A 100 -2.08 -7.87 -18.75
CA LYS A 100 -0.93 -8.78 -18.82
C LYS A 100 -0.44 -9.15 -17.42
N GLY A 101 -0.44 -8.18 -16.50
CA GLY A 101 0.15 -8.32 -15.18
C GLY A 101 -0.68 -9.10 -14.17
N ASN A 102 -2.00 -9.24 -14.37
CA ASN A 102 -2.90 -9.72 -13.32
C ASN A 102 -3.91 -10.80 -13.76
N ARG A 103 -3.46 -11.78 -14.54
CA ARG A 103 -4.33 -12.82 -15.14
C ARG A 103 -4.60 -14.05 -14.26
N ARG A 104 -3.75 -14.31 -13.27
CA ARG A 104 -3.89 -15.50 -12.40
C ARG A 104 -5.06 -15.33 -11.43
N LEU A 105 -5.86 -16.39 -11.22
CA LEU A 105 -7.06 -16.36 -10.37
C LEU A 105 -8.09 -15.30 -10.79
N LEU A 106 -8.21 -15.03 -12.09
CA LEU A 106 -9.07 -13.98 -12.65
C LEU A 106 -10.50 -14.03 -12.12
N ASN A 107 -11.16 -15.19 -12.19
CA ASN A 107 -12.54 -15.35 -11.70
C ASN A 107 -12.71 -15.02 -10.21
N VAL A 108 -11.70 -15.27 -9.39
CA VAL A 108 -11.73 -14.91 -7.96
C VAL A 108 -11.60 -13.40 -7.78
N LYS A 109 -10.78 -12.74 -8.59
CA LYS A 109 -10.59 -11.29 -8.57
C LYS A 109 -11.81 -10.55 -9.09
N ILE A 110 -12.44 -11.04 -10.16
CA ILE A 110 -13.71 -10.53 -10.68
C ILE A 110 -14.78 -10.55 -9.59
N LYS A 111 -14.95 -11.69 -8.89
CA LYS A 111 -15.88 -11.78 -7.74
C LYS A 111 -15.59 -10.80 -6.61
N ARG A 112 -14.33 -10.37 -6.43
CA ARG A 112 -13.98 -9.36 -5.43
C ARG A 112 -14.37 -7.95 -5.90
N ILE A 113 -14.17 -7.66 -7.19
CA ILE A 113 -14.60 -6.41 -7.81
C ILE A 113 -16.13 -6.30 -7.74
N GLU A 114 -16.86 -7.33 -8.13
CA GLU A 114 -18.34 -7.37 -8.09
C GLU A 114 -18.90 -7.13 -6.68
N LYS A 115 -18.18 -7.55 -5.63
CA LYS A 115 -18.57 -7.32 -4.24
C LYS A 115 -18.32 -5.89 -3.75
N VAL A 116 -17.28 -5.23 -4.26
CA VAL A 116 -16.82 -3.93 -3.75
C VAL A 116 -17.31 -2.78 -4.61
N ALA A 117 -17.50 -2.99 -5.91
CA ALA A 117 -17.95 -1.95 -6.83
C ALA A 117 -19.27 -1.30 -6.38
N PRO A 118 -20.34 -2.04 -5.99
CA PRO A 118 -21.57 -1.41 -5.53
C PRO A 118 -21.39 -0.53 -4.28
N PHE A 119 -20.49 -0.93 -3.38
CA PHE A 119 -20.14 -0.11 -2.22
C PHE A 119 -19.47 1.20 -2.66
N LEU A 120 -18.50 1.13 -3.58
CA LEU A 120 -17.78 2.31 -4.09
C LEU A 120 -18.66 3.22 -4.95
N GLU A 121 -19.55 2.67 -5.76
CA GLU A 121 -20.48 3.42 -6.62
C GLU A 121 -21.37 4.38 -5.82
N ASN A 122 -21.66 4.03 -4.56
CA ASN A 122 -22.44 4.85 -3.63
C ASN A 122 -21.62 5.90 -2.86
N LEU A 123 -20.30 5.94 -3.01
CA LEU A 123 -19.44 6.92 -2.35
C LEU A 123 -19.14 8.09 -3.27
N ASN A 124 -19.10 9.29 -2.69
CA ASN A 124 -18.61 10.49 -3.34
C ASN A 124 -17.28 10.97 -2.74
N LEU A 125 -16.74 12.06 -3.28
CA LEU A 125 -15.48 12.65 -2.82
C LEU A 125 -15.47 13.05 -1.32
N LEU A 126 -16.60 13.53 -0.76
CA LEU A 126 -16.71 13.88 0.66
C LEU A 126 -16.70 12.64 1.56
N ASP A 127 -17.32 11.54 1.10
CA ASP A 127 -17.24 10.26 1.81
C ASP A 127 -15.78 9.76 1.86
N PHE A 128 -15.04 9.89 0.74
CA PHE A 128 -13.62 9.55 0.73
C PHE A 128 -12.79 10.44 1.64
N LYS A 129 -13.09 11.75 1.73
CA LYS A 129 -12.43 12.61 2.71
C LYS A 129 -12.69 12.14 4.14
N THR A 130 -13.93 11.73 4.43
CA THR A 130 -14.31 11.18 5.73
C THR A 130 -13.57 9.89 6.04
N TYR A 131 -13.47 8.97 5.07
CA TYR A 131 -12.65 7.75 5.21
C TYR A 131 -11.16 8.04 5.32
N TYR A 132 -10.66 9.14 4.76
CA TYR A 132 -9.25 9.49 4.90
C TYR A 132 -8.92 9.96 6.32
N LEU A 133 -9.86 10.67 6.96
CA LEU A 133 -9.78 11.03 8.38
C LEU A 133 -9.97 9.83 9.31
N ASP A 134 -10.72 8.80 8.88
CA ASP A 134 -10.99 7.57 9.62
C ASP A 134 -10.78 6.33 8.73
N MET A 135 -9.51 5.96 8.54
CA MET A 135 -9.09 4.85 7.68
C MET A 135 -9.49 3.47 8.23
N GLU A 136 -9.71 3.35 9.54
CA GLU A 136 -10.20 2.12 10.17
C GLU A 136 -11.64 1.80 9.75
N LYS A 137 -12.47 2.84 9.57
CA LYS A 137 -13.82 2.67 9.03
C LYS A 137 -13.81 2.15 7.60
N LEU A 138 -12.87 2.61 6.77
CA LEU A 138 -12.69 2.05 5.42
C LEU A 138 -12.25 0.59 5.49
N LEU A 139 -11.28 0.28 6.33
CA LEU A 139 -10.80 -1.09 6.57
C LEU A 139 -11.97 -2.02 6.93
N GLU A 140 -12.84 -1.59 7.84
CA GLU A 140 -14.01 -2.34 8.27
C GLU A 140 -15.00 -2.57 7.13
N ASN A 141 -15.30 -1.54 6.35
CA ASN A 141 -16.25 -1.66 5.25
C ASN A 141 -15.71 -2.53 4.11
N LEU A 142 -14.43 -2.43 3.77
CA LEU A 142 -13.79 -3.33 2.80
C LEU A 142 -13.79 -4.78 3.30
N SER A 143 -13.45 -4.99 4.57
CA SER A 143 -13.46 -6.32 5.22
C SER A 143 -14.86 -6.96 5.16
N LYS A 144 -15.91 -6.20 5.49
CA LYS A 144 -17.32 -6.65 5.42
C LYS A 144 -17.73 -7.01 4.00
N ASN A 145 -17.54 -6.11 3.03
CA ASN A 145 -17.93 -6.34 1.64
C ASN A 145 -17.22 -7.56 1.03
N LEU A 146 -15.94 -7.77 1.37
CA LEU A 146 -15.16 -8.90 0.86
C LEU A 146 -15.27 -10.18 1.69
N ASN A 147 -16.01 -10.16 2.81
CA ASN A 147 -16.04 -11.24 3.81
C ASN A 147 -14.62 -11.76 4.12
N SER A 148 -13.70 -10.83 4.37
CA SER A 148 -12.27 -11.08 4.57
C SER A 148 -11.85 -10.50 5.92
N LYS A 149 -10.85 -11.09 6.58
CA LYS A 149 -10.36 -10.56 7.86
C LYS A 149 -9.77 -9.16 7.69
N LYS A 150 -9.94 -8.30 8.70
CA LYS A 150 -9.38 -6.94 8.75
C LYS A 150 -7.85 -6.95 8.62
N ASP A 151 -7.18 -7.95 9.21
CA ASP A 151 -5.72 -8.15 9.16
C ASP A 151 -5.20 -8.82 7.87
N SER A 152 -6.09 -9.13 6.92
CA SER A 152 -5.65 -9.77 5.68
C SER A 152 -4.84 -8.78 4.83
N LYS A 153 -3.68 -9.24 4.33
CA LYS A 153 -2.71 -8.40 3.60
C LYS A 153 -3.34 -7.53 2.50
N THR A 154 -4.34 -8.06 1.78
CA THR A 154 -4.98 -7.36 0.67
C THR A 154 -5.89 -6.23 1.14
N ILE A 155 -6.51 -6.36 2.31
CA ILE A 155 -7.40 -5.34 2.87
C ILE A 155 -6.57 -4.19 3.45
N VAL A 156 -5.54 -4.50 4.27
CA VAL A 156 -4.64 -3.46 4.80
C VAL A 156 -3.81 -2.79 3.70
N PHE A 157 -3.40 -3.53 2.66
CA PHE A 157 -2.76 -2.93 1.48
C PHE A 157 -3.71 -2.00 0.72
N ALA A 158 -4.99 -2.34 0.60
CA ALA A 158 -5.97 -1.45 -0.01
C ALA A 158 -6.16 -0.15 0.78
N VAL A 159 -6.10 -0.19 2.12
CA VAL A 159 -6.12 1.02 2.93
C VAL A 159 -4.83 1.84 2.76
N LYS A 160 -3.67 1.18 2.68
CA LYS A 160 -2.40 1.87 2.37
C LYS A 160 -2.50 2.64 1.05
N MET A 161 -2.90 1.96 -0.03
CA MET A 161 -3.01 2.59 -1.35
C MET A 161 -4.12 3.63 -1.43
N PHE A 162 -5.21 3.46 -0.69
CA PHE A 162 -6.21 4.51 -0.48
C PHE A 162 -5.58 5.75 0.17
N GLY A 163 -4.79 5.59 1.23
CA GLY A 163 -4.09 6.72 1.86
C GLY A 163 -3.14 7.46 0.91
N TYR A 164 -2.48 6.76 -0.03
CA TYR A 164 -1.71 7.40 -1.10
C TYR A 164 -2.62 8.22 -2.02
N ALA A 165 -3.69 7.60 -2.55
CA ALA A 165 -4.60 8.27 -3.46
C ALA A 165 -5.28 9.50 -2.82
N SER A 166 -5.75 9.37 -1.59
CA SER A 166 -6.36 10.47 -0.84
C SER A 166 -5.38 11.58 -0.55
N ARG A 167 -4.13 11.28 -0.22
CA ARG A 167 -3.08 12.30 -0.06
C ARG A 167 -2.87 13.09 -1.35
N ILE A 168 -2.78 12.41 -2.50
CA ILE A 168 -2.58 13.04 -3.81
C ILE A 168 -3.77 13.91 -4.23
N VAL A 169 -4.99 13.49 -3.89
CA VAL A 169 -6.23 14.20 -4.22
C VAL A 169 -6.46 15.40 -3.30
N PHE A 170 -6.32 15.19 -1.99
CA PHE A 170 -6.67 16.21 -1.00
C PHE A 170 -5.51 17.11 -0.60
N ASP A 171 -4.28 16.83 -1.06
CA ASP A 171 -3.06 17.57 -0.74
C ASP A 171 -2.85 17.74 0.79
N GLU A 172 -3.21 16.70 1.55
CA GLU A 172 -3.13 16.67 3.00
C GLU A 172 -2.52 15.35 3.46
N PHE A 173 -1.70 15.40 4.51
CA PHE A 173 -1.08 14.21 5.09
C PHE A 173 -1.75 13.83 6.42
N PHE A 174 -2.48 12.71 6.41
CA PHE A 174 -2.88 12.00 7.62
C PHE A 174 -2.06 10.70 7.77
N PRO A 175 -1.37 10.51 8.90
CA PRO A 175 -0.70 9.25 9.21
C PRO A 175 -1.68 8.08 9.21
N TYR A 176 -1.20 6.90 8.82
CA TYR A 176 -2.00 5.69 8.98
C TYR A 176 -2.29 5.42 10.47
N PRO A 177 -3.45 4.85 10.82
CA PRO A 177 -3.74 4.49 12.21
C PRO A 177 -2.82 3.37 12.70
N MET A 178 -2.49 3.43 14.00
CA MET A 178 -1.59 2.47 14.66
C MET A 178 -2.18 1.05 14.69
N ASP A 179 -3.51 0.94 14.64
CA ASP A 179 -4.25 -0.31 14.75
C ASP A 179 -4.44 -1.02 13.39
N ILE A 180 -3.99 -0.42 12.28
CA ILE A 180 -3.99 -1.08 10.97
C ILE A 180 -2.70 -1.85 10.75
N GLU A 181 -2.88 -3.17 10.63
CA GLU A 181 -1.79 -4.14 10.54
C GLU A 181 -0.90 -3.98 9.30
N ILE A 182 0.36 -4.39 9.42
CA ILE A 182 1.29 -4.43 8.30
C ILE A 182 0.80 -5.41 7.21
N PRO A 183 0.96 -5.12 5.90
CA PRO A 183 0.60 -6.06 4.85
C PRO A 183 1.54 -7.27 4.87
N LYS A 184 1.11 -8.36 5.50
CA LYS A 184 1.92 -9.59 5.60
C LYS A 184 2.03 -10.31 4.26
N ASP A 185 3.02 -9.92 3.45
CA ASP A 185 3.43 -10.61 2.24
C ASP A 185 4.67 -11.49 2.46
N SER A 186 5.10 -12.22 1.42
CA SER A 186 6.24 -13.13 1.53
C SER A 186 7.58 -12.43 1.79
N ARG A 187 7.71 -11.12 1.47
CA ARG A 187 8.93 -10.34 1.74
C ARG A 187 8.97 -9.98 3.21
N ILE A 188 7.86 -9.47 3.75
CA ILE A 188 7.70 -9.18 5.18
C ILE A 188 7.91 -10.46 6.00
N GLU A 189 7.29 -11.58 5.59
CA GLU A 189 7.50 -12.88 6.25
C GLU A 189 8.98 -13.29 6.27
N LYS A 190 9.66 -13.24 5.12
CA LYS A 190 11.08 -13.60 5.02
C LYS A 190 11.99 -12.67 5.83
N TYR A 191 11.67 -11.39 5.87
CA TYR A 191 12.46 -10.42 6.61
C TYR A 191 12.27 -10.59 8.12
N THR A 192 11.04 -10.84 8.60
CA THR A 192 10.77 -11.16 10.00
C THR A 192 11.57 -12.37 10.49
N LEU A 193 11.75 -13.40 9.65
CA LEU A 193 12.51 -14.62 10.01
C LEU A 193 13.97 -14.35 10.38
N LYS A 194 14.55 -13.20 10.01
CA LYS A 194 15.88 -12.80 10.47
C LYS A 194 15.93 -12.46 11.97
N PHE A 195 14.78 -12.09 12.54
CA PHE A 195 14.64 -11.61 13.92
C PHE A 195 13.92 -12.63 14.82
N THR A 196 12.88 -13.29 14.29
CA THR A 196 12.02 -14.18 15.08
C THR A 196 11.22 -15.13 14.18
N ASP A 197 10.77 -16.25 14.76
CA ASP A 197 9.81 -17.19 14.16
C ASP A 197 8.35 -16.89 14.54
N GLU A 198 8.12 -15.82 15.30
CA GLU A 198 6.79 -15.36 15.67
C GLU A 198 5.98 -14.86 14.46
N ASN A 199 4.67 -14.69 14.67
CA ASN A 199 3.79 -14.10 13.67
C ASN A 199 4.29 -12.69 13.29
N PRO A 200 4.57 -12.41 11.99
CA PRO A 200 5.06 -11.11 11.55
C PRO A 200 4.17 -9.93 11.93
N ILE A 201 2.84 -10.10 11.92
CA ILE A 201 1.89 -9.04 12.31
C ILE A 201 2.15 -8.66 13.77
N LYS A 202 2.22 -9.67 14.66
CA LYS A 202 2.51 -9.43 16.08
C LYS A 202 3.87 -8.76 16.27
N PHE A 203 4.90 -9.25 15.60
CA PHE A 203 6.26 -8.70 15.70
C PHE A 203 6.30 -7.23 15.26
N TRP A 204 5.77 -6.90 14.09
CA TRP A 204 5.78 -5.52 13.59
C TRP A 204 4.88 -4.58 14.38
N ASN A 205 3.83 -5.08 15.03
CA ASN A 205 3.05 -4.29 15.99
C ASN A 205 3.85 -3.92 17.24
N GLU A 206 4.71 -4.81 17.73
CA GLU A 206 5.60 -4.49 18.85
C GLU A 206 6.63 -3.44 18.44
N VAL A 207 7.25 -3.59 17.26
CA VAL A 207 8.17 -2.58 16.71
C VAL A 207 7.45 -1.24 16.54
N SER A 208 6.24 -1.26 15.97
CA SER A 208 5.40 -0.10 15.75
C SER A 208 5.07 0.65 17.05
N LYS A 209 4.66 -0.07 18.10
CA LYS A 209 4.40 0.53 19.42
C LYS A 209 5.64 1.14 20.06
N THR A 210 6.79 0.46 19.97
CA THR A 210 8.06 0.95 20.53
C THR A 210 8.56 2.20 19.80
N THR A 211 8.47 2.20 18.47
CA THR A 211 9.02 3.27 17.60
C THR A 211 8.02 4.39 17.34
N LYS A 212 6.75 4.19 17.70
CA LYS A 212 5.61 5.09 17.44
C LYS A 212 5.39 5.36 15.95
N ILE A 213 5.77 4.42 15.09
CA ILE A 213 5.55 4.48 13.64
C ILE A 213 4.46 3.46 13.27
N PRO A 214 3.31 3.87 12.70
CA PRO A 214 2.24 2.97 12.31
C PRO A 214 2.72 1.81 11.42
N PRO A 215 2.13 0.60 11.51
CA PRO A 215 2.61 -0.57 10.79
C PRO A 215 2.61 -0.39 9.25
N LEU A 216 1.65 0.35 8.71
CA LEU A 216 1.62 0.69 7.28
C LEU A 216 2.75 1.63 6.85
N HIS A 217 3.22 2.52 7.74
CA HIS A 217 4.40 3.36 7.50
C HIS A 217 5.71 2.57 7.65
N ILE A 218 5.75 1.59 8.57
CA ILE A 218 6.87 0.64 8.65
C ILE A 218 7.01 -0.14 7.34
N ASP A 219 5.91 -0.61 6.75
CA ASP A 219 5.92 -1.25 5.44
C ASP A 219 6.57 -0.36 4.37
N SER A 220 6.25 0.94 4.36
CA SER A 220 6.84 1.91 3.42
C SER A 220 8.35 2.12 3.60
N ILE A 221 8.88 1.88 4.79
CA ILE A 221 10.33 1.91 5.04
C ILE A 221 10.99 0.62 4.58
N ILE A 222 10.41 -0.53 4.93
CA ILE A 222 11.01 -1.85 4.67
C ILE A 222 10.93 -2.24 3.19
N TRP A 223 9.77 -2.04 2.57
CA TRP A 223 9.46 -2.62 1.26
C TRP A 223 10.39 -2.14 0.14
N PRO A 224 10.73 -0.85 0.04
CA PRO A 224 11.71 -0.37 -0.94
C PRO A 224 13.10 -0.96 -0.71
N VAL A 225 13.54 -1.01 0.55
CA VAL A 225 14.86 -1.49 0.99
C VAL A 225 15.08 -2.96 0.63
N LEU A 226 14.02 -3.78 0.67
CA LEU A 226 14.05 -5.19 0.28
C LEU A 226 13.84 -5.42 -1.24
N GLY A 227 13.64 -4.36 -2.01
CA GLY A 227 13.44 -4.41 -3.45
C GLY A 227 14.75 -4.64 -4.21
N ARG A 228 14.71 -5.48 -5.26
CA ARG A 228 15.90 -5.79 -6.08
C ARG A 228 16.47 -4.59 -6.85
N ASN A 229 15.67 -3.54 -7.04
CA ASN A 229 16.00 -2.36 -7.83
C ASN A 229 16.12 -1.10 -6.97
N PHE A 230 16.41 -1.25 -5.68
CA PHE A 230 16.57 -0.10 -4.80
C PHE A 230 17.81 0.71 -5.20
N ASP A 231 17.59 1.90 -5.75
CA ASP A 231 18.67 2.80 -6.16
C ASP A 231 19.14 3.63 -4.97
N PHE A 232 20.17 3.12 -4.30
CA PHE A 232 20.85 3.77 -3.19
C PHE A 232 21.31 5.20 -3.49
N LYS A 233 21.81 5.47 -4.71
CA LYS A 233 22.34 6.79 -5.08
C LYS A 233 21.24 7.83 -5.21
N THR A 234 20.10 7.44 -5.76
CA THR A 234 18.92 8.31 -5.83
C THR A 234 18.32 8.55 -4.44
N CYS A 235 18.36 7.55 -3.56
CA CYS A 235 17.83 7.67 -2.19
C CYS A 235 18.66 8.59 -1.30
N GLU A 236 19.99 8.51 -1.36
CA GLU A 236 20.89 9.36 -0.56
C GLU A 236 20.58 10.85 -0.73
N ASN A 237 20.48 11.31 -1.98
CA ASN A 237 20.16 12.70 -2.31
C ASN A 237 18.77 13.14 -1.80
N LYS A 238 17.83 12.21 -1.68
CA LYS A 238 16.43 12.48 -1.32
C LYS A 238 16.14 12.38 0.18
N LEU A 239 16.95 11.62 0.92
CA LEU A 239 16.69 11.24 2.32
C LEU A 239 17.72 11.77 3.33
N GLY A 240 18.85 12.33 2.85
CA GLY A 240 19.83 13.00 3.71
C GLY A 240 20.47 12.07 4.74
N GLU A 241 20.71 12.57 5.95
CA GLU A 241 21.46 11.84 6.99
C GLU A 241 20.82 10.50 7.40
N ASN A 242 19.50 10.38 7.29
CA ASN A 242 18.77 9.15 7.65
C ASN A 242 19.03 7.99 6.68
N PHE A 243 19.58 8.26 5.50
CA PHE A 243 19.94 7.24 4.52
C PHE A 243 20.93 6.20 5.08
N ARG A 244 21.87 6.62 5.95
CA ARG A 244 22.84 5.70 6.58
C ARG A 244 22.17 4.59 7.39
N TYR A 245 21.01 4.88 7.98
CA TYR A 245 20.25 3.92 8.77
C TYR A 245 19.45 2.97 7.89
N LEU A 246 19.01 3.40 6.69
CA LEU A 246 18.46 2.50 5.69
C LEU A 246 19.50 1.51 5.16
N LEU A 247 20.74 1.95 4.96
CA LEU A 247 21.84 1.05 4.57
C LEU A 247 22.03 -0.05 5.62
N LYS A 248 22.14 0.33 6.90
CA LYS A 248 22.22 -0.66 8.00
C LYS A 248 21.03 -1.62 7.99
N LEU A 249 19.82 -1.12 7.71
CA LEU A 249 18.61 -1.96 7.63
C LEU A 249 18.71 -3.05 6.54
N THR A 250 19.44 -2.82 5.44
CA THR A 250 19.67 -3.84 4.39
C THR A 250 20.62 -4.95 4.84
N GLU A 251 21.55 -4.63 5.73
CA GLU A 251 22.63 -5.52 6.20
C GLU A 251 22.16 -6.47 7.31
N LEU A 252 21.12 -6.06 8.05
CA LEU A 252 20.42 -6.85 9.07
C LEU A 252 19.75 -8.12 8.54
#